data_AF-A0A345QR68-F1
#
_entry.id   AF-A0A345QR68-F1
#
_cell.length_a   1.000
_cell.length_b   1.000
_cell.length_c   1.000
_cell.angle_alpha   90.00
_cell.angle_beta   90.00
_cell.angle_gamma   90.00
#
_symmetry.space_group_name_H-M   'P 1'
#
loop_
_entity.id
_entity.type
_entity.pdbx_description
1 polymer ?
#
loop_
_entity_poly.entity_id
_entity_poly.type
_entity_poly.pdbx_seq_one_letter_code
_entity_poly.pdbx_strand_id
1 'polypeptide(L)'
;MPIRNEKGLKIWHRRTGRESLSHWVLWLIGVAIFGYCWQQISNTTTWFFVWDAPRIANDIWMRATPPKWSYIAQLGKPIWDTLNIATLGTIISLFLAVPVAFLAARNTTPSALFIRPIALLIIVSTRSINSLIWALLLIAIIGPGVFAGVIAIAIRSIGFCAKLLYEAIEEINETQVEAITATGASRWQVMAYGIVPQIMPAFAGIAVFRWDINIRESTVLGLVGAGGIGLQLSSSLNVLAWPQVSLILLVILAAVVISEWVSAKVRGAII
;
A
#
# COMPACT_ATOMS: atom_id res chain seq x y z
N MET A 1 -15.00 -3.86 -35.59
CA MET A 1 -15.91 -4.10 -36.73
C MET A 1 -16.22 -2.75 -37.39
N PRO A 2 -16.05 -2.56 -38.71
CA PRO A 2 -16.23 -1.24 -39.32
C PRO A 2 -17.73 -0.92 -39.39
N ILE A 3 -18.14 0.00 -38.53
CA ILE A 3 -19.50 0.51 -38.48
C ILE A 3 -19.43 1.93 -39.04
N ARG A 4 -20.09 2.19 -40.16
CA ARG A 4 -20.24 3.57 -40.67
C ARG A 4 -21.53 4.12 -40.08
N ASN A 5 -21.44 5.31 -39.48
CA ASN A 5 -22.61 5.98 -38.91
C ASN A 5 -23.21 6.89 -39.97
N GLU A 6 -24.29 6.46 -40.62
CA GLU A 6 -25.06 7.30 -41.55
C GLU A 6 -26.40 7.64 -40.89
N LYS A 7 -26.65 8.94 -40.68
CA LYS A 7 -27.91 9.47 -40.09
C LYS A 7 -28.35 8.77 -38.80
N GLY A 8 -27.41 8.39 -37.93
CA GLY A 8 -27.70 7.80 -36.61
C GLY A 8 -27.91 6.28 -36.58
N LEU A 9 -27.87 5.60 -37.73
CA LEU A 9 -27.95 4.15 -37.80
C LEU A 9 -26.56 3.54 -38.07
N LYS A 10 -26.18 2.58 -37.23
CA LYS A 10 -24.92 1.82 -37.34
C LYS A 10 -25.08 0.75 -38.42
N ILE A 11 -24.71 1.07 -39.66
CA ILE A 11 -24.82 0.13 -40.79
C ILE A 11 -23.50 -0.63 -40.95
N TRP A 12 -23.64 -1.94 -41.07
CA TRP A 12 -22.53 -2.86 -41.29
C TRP A 12 -22.06 -2.80 -42.74
N HIS A 13 -20.76 -2.56 -42.92
CA HIS A 13 -20.14 -2.64 -44.23
C HIS A 13 -19.02 -3.69 -44.25
N ARG A 14 -18.90 -4.42 -45.37
CA ARG A 14 -17.82 -5.38 -45.58
C ARG A 14 -16.52 -4.60 -45.82
N ARG A 15 -15.47 -4.89 -45.05
CA ARG A 15 -14.14 -4.28 -45.25
C ARG A 15 -13.72 -4.43 -46.72
N THR A 16 -13.20 -3.36 -47.30
CA THR A 16 -12.68 -3.43 -48.67
C THR A 16 -11.45 -4.36 -48.72
N GLY A 17 -11.18 -4.98 -49.87
CA GLY A 17 -10.09 -5.96 -50.00
C GLY A 17 -8.72 -5.40 -49.56
N ARG A 18 -8.46 -4.11 -49.84
CA ARG A 18 -7.23 -3.41 -49.43
C ARG A 18 -7.14 -3.19 -47.92
N GLU A 19 -8.23 -2.83 -47.25
CA GLU A 19 -8.26 -2.67 -45.78
C GLU A 19 -8.12 -4.01 -45.07
N SER A 20 -8.71 -5.08 -45.61
CA SER A 20 -8.49 -6.42 -45.03
C SER A 20 -7.02 -6.83 -45.16
N LEU A 21 -6.40 -6.55 -46.30
CA LEU A 21 -5.01 -6.93 -46.58
C LEU A 21 -4.03 -6.14 -45.70
N SER A 22 -4.27 -4.85 -45.46
CA SER A 22 -3.43 -4.04 -44.55
C SER A 22 -3.50 -4.53 -43.09
N HIS A 23 -4.67 -4.97 -42.63
CA HIS A 23 -4.78 -5.57 -41.28
C HIS A 23 -4.05 -6.90 -41.20
N TRP A 24 -4.16 -7.76 -42.21
CA TRP A 24 -3.41 -9.02 -42.24
C TRP A 24 -1.89 -8.78 -42.25
N VAL A 25 -1.42 -7.77 -42.98
CA VAL A 25 0.00 -7.37 -42.95
C VAL A 25 0.40 -6.85 -41.57
N LEU A 26 -0.42 -6.00 -40.92
CA LEU A 26 -0.18 -5.53 -39.55
C LEU A 26 -0.11 -6.68 -38.54
N TRP A 27 -1.02 -7.66 -38.63
CA TRP A 27 -0.99 -8.87 -37.80
C TRP A 27 0.28 -9.69 -38.05
N LEU A 28 0.68 -9.86 -39.31
CA LEU A 28 1.89 -10.60 -39.66
C LEU A 28 3.14 -9.91 -39.11
N ILE A 29 3.22 -8.58 -39.24
CA ILE A 29 4.31 -7.77 -38.65
C ILE A 29 4.30 -7.91 -37.12
N GLY A 30 3.14 -7.82 -36.47
CA GLY A 30 3.01 -7.99 -35.02
C GLY A 30 3.48 -9.37 -34.54
N VAL A 31 3.11 -10.44 -35.25
CA VAL A 31 3.57 -11.80 -34.96
C VAL A 31 5.08 -11.95 -35.21
N ALA A 32 5.61 -11.33 -36.26
CA ALA A 32 7.04 -11.36 -36.55
C ALA A 32 7.86 -10.62 -35.47
N ILE A 33 7.40 -9.46 -35.01
CA ILE A 33 8.01 -8.72 -33.89
C ILE A 33 7.94 -9.55 -32.62
N PHE A 34 6.78 -10.12 -32.31
CA PHE A 34 6.63 -10.99 -31.14
C PHE A 34 7.57 -12.19 -31.18
N GLY A 35 7.65 -12.88 -32.33
CA GLY A 35 8.56 -14.01 -32.53
C GLY A 35 10.03 -13.61 -32.38
N TYR A 36 10.42 -12.46 -32.93
CA TYR A 36 11.79 -11.93 -32.77
C TYR A 36 12.12 -11.57 -31.31
N CYS A 37 11.20 -10.89 -30.62
CA CYS A 37 11.35 -10.59 -29.19
C CYS A 37 11.42 -11.87 -28.35
N TRP A 38 10.56 -12.85 -28.64
CA TRP A 38 10.58 -14.16 -27.99
C TRP A 38 11.91 -14.89 -28.22
N GLN A 39 12.42 -14.89 -29.45
CA GLN A 39 13.71 -15.51 -29.77
C GLN A 39 14.86 -14.85 -29.00
N GLN A 40 14.89 -13.51 -28.94
CA GLN A 40 15.91 -12.77 -28.21
C GLN A 40 15.87 -13.05 -26.70
N ILE A 41 14.67 -13.09 -26.11
CA ILE A 41 14.48 -13.46 -24.70
C ILE A 41 14.86 -14.92 -24.48
N SER A 42 14.43 -15.82 -25.35
CA SER A 42 14.70 -17.26 -25.23
C SER A 42 16.19 -17.58 -25.34
N ASN A 43 16.93 -16.89 -26.21
CA ASN A 43 18.38 -17.10 -26.37
C ASN A 43 19.18 -16.58 -25.17
N THR A 44 18.69 -15.55 -24.50
CA THR A 44 19.30 -14.99 -23.28
C THR A 44 18.85 -15.71 -22.00
N THR A 45 17.74 -16.47 -22.08
CA THR A 45 17.20 -17.23 -20.96
C THR A 45 17.91 -18.58 -20.83
N THR A 46 18.49 -18.83 -19.67
CA THR A 46 19.07 -20.12 -19.29
C THR A 46 17.96 -21.11 -18.92
N TRP A 47 17.36 -21.73 -19.94
CA TRP A 47 16.25 -22.70 -19.80
C TRP A 47 16.52 -23.83 -18.82
N PHE A 48 17.78 -24.16 -18.56
CA PHE A 48 18.19 -25.12 -17.54
C PHE A 48 17.59 -24.83 -16.15
N PHE A 49 17.52 -23.58 -15.71
CA PHE A 49 16.92 -23.24 -14.41
C PHE A 49 15.41 -23.50 -14.36
N VAL A 50 14.72 -23.41 -15.50
CA VAL A 50 13.28 -23.72 -15.58
C VAL A 50 13.05 -25.22 -15.39
N TRP A 51 13.89 -26.05 -16.03
CA TRP A 51 13.81 -27.50 -15.91
C TRP A 51 14.26 -28.02 -14.53
N ASP A 52 15.23 -27.34 -13.89
CA ASP A 52 15.72 -27.70 -12.56
C ASP A 52 14.90 -27.07 -11.41
N ALA A 53 13.99 -26.13 -11.73
CA ALA A 53 13.13 -25.47 -10.74
C ALA A 53 12.37 -26.44 -9.82
N PRO A 54 11.78 -27.56 -10.30
CA PRO A 54 11.09 -28.51 -9.43
C PRO A 54 12.04 -29.17 -8.41
N ARG A 55 13.30 -29.43 -8.82
CA ARG A 55 14.31 -30.04 -7.95
C ARG A 55 14.78 -29.06 -6.90
N ILE A 56 15.04 -27.82 -7.28
CA ILE A 56 15.42 -26.73 -6.37
C ILE A 56 14.30 -26.48 -5.36
N ALA A 57 13.04 -26.42 -5.82
CA ALA A 57 11.89 -26.26 -4.95
C ALA A 57 11.78 -27.42 -3.94
N ASN A 58 11.99 -28.66 -4.38
CA ASN A 58 11.98 -29.83 -3.50
C ASN A 58 13.13 -29.80 -2.48
N ASP A 59 14.34 -29.40 -2.88
CA ASP A 59 15.48 -29.27 -1.95
C ASP A 59 15.21 -28.22 -0.86
N ILE A 60 14.69 -27.05 -1.24
CA ILE A 60 14.29 -26.01 -0.27
C ILE A 60 13.19 -26.54 0.66
N TRP A 61 12.18 -27.22 0.11
CA TRP A 61 11.06 -27.76 0.88
C TRP A 61 11.51 -28.80 1.91
N MET A 62 12.37 -29.74 1.48
CA MET A 62 12.93 -30.76 2.38
C MET A 62 13.81 -30.15 3.46
N ARG A 63 14.55 -29.07 3.17
CA ARG A 63 15.36 -28.36 4.18
C ARG A 63 14.52 -27.50 5.12
N ALA A 64 13.39 -26.99 4.64
CA ALA A 64 12.47 -26.15 5.40
C ALA A 64 11.60 -26.95 6.38
N THR A 65 11.44 -28.26 6.17
CA THR A 65 10.57 -29.14 6.96
C THR A 65 11.40 -30.17 7.75
N PRO A 66 11.16 -30.33 9.08
CA PRO A 66 10.18 -29.66 9.92
C PRO A 66 10.63 -28.25 10.39
N PRO A 67 9.70 -27.30 10.60
CA PRO A 67 10.01 -26.01 11.21
C PRO A 67 10.62 -26.16 12.61
N LYS A 68 11.61 -25.32 12.93
CA LYS A 68 12.33 -25.38 14.22
C LYS A 68 11.53 -24.73 15.35
N TRP A 69 10.49 -25.39 15.86
CA TRP A 69 9.57 -24.87 16.90
C TRP A 69 10.25 -24.32 18.16
N SER A 70 11.41 -24.84 18.56
CA SER A 70 12.17 -24.30 19.70
C SER A 70 12.60 -22.84 19.52
N TYR A 71 12.61 -22.35 18.29
CA TYR A 71 12.94 -20.97 17.94
C TYR A 71 11.80 -19.98 18.23
N ILE A 72 10.57 -20.45 18.49
CA ILE A 72 9.40 -19.59 18.70
C ILE A 72 9.56 -18.63 19.89
N ALA A 73 10.26 -19.07 20.94
CA ALA A 73 10.53 -18.24 22.13
C ALA A 73 11.36 -16.99 21.81
N GLN A 74 12.15 -17.03 20.73
CA GLN A 74 12.98 -15.90 20.29
C GLN A 74 12.21 -14.93 19.39
N LEU A 75 11.04 -15.33 18.89
CA LEU A 75 10.22 -14.52 17.97
C LEU A 75 9.29 -13.54 18.67
N GLY A 76 9.08 -13.67 19.99
CA GLY A 76 8.20 -12.76 20.73
C GLY A 76 8.62 -11.29 20.65
N LYS A 77 9.92 -11.00 20.86
CA LYS A 77 10.44 -9.63 20.76
C LYS A 77 10.36 -9.08 19.32
N PRO A 78 10.81 -9.79 18.26
CA PRO A 78 10.64 -9.33 16.88
C PRO A 78 9.19 -9.07 16.47
N ILE A 79 8.23 -9.88 16.92
CA ILE A 79 6.79 -9.63 16.68
C ILE A 79 6.35 -8.34 17.37
N TRP A 80 6.75 -8.17 18.64
CA TRP A 80 6.45 -6.94 19.39
C TRP A 80 7.02 -5.70 18.72
N ASP A 81 8.27 -5.76 18.24
CA ASP A 81 8.90 -4.68 17.50
C ASP A 81 8.14 -4.37 16.20
N THR A 82 7.70 -5.40 15.48
CA THR A 82 6.87 -5.25 14.26
C THR A 82 5.55 -4.55 14.55
N LEU A 83 4.89 -4.94 15.64
CA LEU A 83 3.64 -4.33 16.09
C LEU A 83 3.84 -2.87 16.50
N ASN A 84 4.94 -2.56 17.19
CA ASN A 84 5.29 -1.19 17.56
C ASN A 84 5.57 -0.32 16.34
N ILE A 85 6.32 -0.83 15.36
CA ILE A 85 6.60 -0.13 14.10
C ILE A 85 5.29 0.26 13.43
N ALA A 86 4.38 -0.70 13.27
CA ALA A 86 3.09 -0.45 12.63
C ALA A 86 2.20 0.49 13.45
N THR A 87 2.11 0.29 14.77
CA THR A 87 1.20 1.05 15.64
C THR A 87 1.67 2.50 15.80
N LEU A 88 2.93 2.72 16.18
CA LEU A 88 3.48 4.06 16.34
C LEU A 88 3.55 4.80 15.01
N GLY A 89 3.96 4.11 13.93
CA GLY A 89 3.97 4.69 12.59
C GLY A 89 2.59 5.15 12.15
N THR A 90 1.56 4.34 12.45
CA THR A 90 0.16 4.71 12.16
C THR A 90 -0.29 5.91 12.99
N ILE A 91 -0.05 5.92 14.30
CA ILE A 91 -0.44 7.02 15.19
C ILE A 91 0.20 8.34 14.73
N ILE A 92 1.52 8.35 14.48
CA ILE A 92 2.23 9.54 14.01
C ILE A 92 1.66 9.99 12.66
N SER A 93 1.40 9.03 11.74
CA SER A 93 0.85 9.37 10.44
C SER A 93 -0.55 9.96 10.52
N LEU A 94 -1.42 9.45 11.41
CA LEU A 94 -2.78 9.97 11.60
C LEU A 94 -2.72 11.36 12.23
N PHE A 95 -1.88 11.55 13.25
CA PHE A 95 -1.69 12.83 13.90
C PHE A 95 -1.27 13.93 12.90
N LEU A 96 -0.35 13.62 11.98
CA LEU A 96 0.08 14.55 10.93
C LEU A 96 -0.90 14.61 9.75
N ALA A 97 -1.63 13.54 9.45
CA ALA A 97 -2.59 13.50 8.36
C ALA A 97 -3.85 14.33 8.63
N VAL A 98 -4.32 14.38 9.88
CA VAL A 98 -5.50 15.18 10.28
C VAL A 98 -5.35 16.65 9.86
N PRO A 99 -4.33 17.41 10.32
CA PRO A 99 -4.19 18.81 9.92
C PRO A 99 -3.99 18.95 8.41
N VAL A 100 -3.22 18.06 7.77
CA VAL A 100 -3.02 18.09 6.31
C VAL A 100 -4.35 17.87 5.56
N ALA A 101 -5.23 17.01 6.06
CA ALA A 101 -6.55 16.76 5.46
C ALA A 101 -7.45 18.00 5.55
N PHE A 102 -7.54 18.63 6.73
CA PHE A 102 -8.31 19.86 6.92
C PHE A 102 -7.79 21.04 6.06
N LEU A 103 -6.48 21.09 5.80
CA LEU A 103 -5.86 22.08 4.92
C LEU A 103 -6.02 21.76 3.42
N ALA A 104 -6.36 20.52 3.06
CA ALA A 104 -6.54 20.07 1.67
C ALA A 104 -8.00 20.15 1.22
N ALA A 105 -8.96 19.92 2.13
CA ALA A 105 -10.39 19.87 1.84
C ALA A 105 -10.96 21.26 1.48
N ARG A 106 -11.68 21.36 0.36
CA ARG A 106 -12.18 22.63 -0.18
C ARG A 106 -13.10 23.41 0.76
N ASN A 107 -13.89 22.71 1.57
CA ASN A 107 -14.86 23.31 2.49
C ASN A 107 -14.24 23.87 3.78
N THR A 108 -13.11 23.32 4.25
CA THR A 108 -12.45 23.76 5.50
C THR A 108 -11.19 24.59 5.27
N THR A 109 -10.63 24.59 4.06
CA THR A 109 -9.36 25.24 3.75
C THR A 109 -9.41 26.76 4.01
N PRO A 110 -8.46 27.36 4.76
CA PRO A 110 -8.40 28.81 4.98
C PRO A 110 -8.06 29.65 3.73
N SER A 111 -7.29 29.10 2.78
CA SER A 111 -6.98 29.72 1.48
C SER A 111 -6.88 28.69 0.36
N ALA A 112 -7.85 28.72 -0.56
CA ALA A 112 -7.89 27.80 -1.71
C ALA A 112 -6.73 27.98 -2.69
N LEU A 113 -6.10 29.16 -2.72
CA LEU A 113 -5.08 29.53 -3.70
C LEU A 113 -3.65 29.18 -3.27
N PHE A 114 -3.34 29.24 -1.97
CA PHE A 114 -1.97 29.02 -1.48
C PHE A 114 -1.84 27.78 -0.59
N ILE A 115 -2.73 27.62 0.39
CA ILE A 115 -2.61 26.56 1.40
C ILE A 115 -2.96 25.19 0.83
N ARG A 116 -4.05 25.11 0.07
CA ARG A 116 -4.50 23.84 -0.52
C ARG A 116 -3.49 23.22 -1.50
N PRO A 117 -2.88 23.96 -2.44
CA PRO A 117 -1.81 23.40 -3.28
C PRO A 117 -0.63 22.84 -2.48
N ILE A 118 -0.24 23.49 -1.37
CA ILE A 118 0.84 23.00 -0.49
C ILE A 118 0.42 21.70 0.20
N ALA A 119 -0.80 21.63 0.75
CA ALA A 119 -1.31 20.41 1.38
C ALA A 119 -1.40 19.24 0.37
N LEU A 120 -1.86 19.52 -0.85
CA LEU A 120 -1.88 18.54 -1.94
C LEU A 120 -0.48 18.10 -2.37
N LEU A 121 0.49 19.01 -2.40
CA LEU A 121 1.89 18.68 -2.68
C LEU A 121 2.44 17.73 -1.63
N ILE A 122 2.20 17.98 -0.33
CA ILE A 122 2.60 17.07 0.75
C ILE A 122 1.98 15.68 0.54
N ILE A 123 0.68 15.62 0.22
CA ILE A 123 -0.04 14.37 -0.02
C ILE A 123 0.56 13.59 -1.19
N VAL A 124 0.85 14.26 -2.30
CA VAL A 124 1.40 13.62 -3.51
C VAL A 124 2.85 13.18 -3.26
N SER A 125 3.70 14.05 -2.71
CA SER A 125 5.12 13.76 -2.47
C SER A 125 5.33 12.58 -1.52
N THR A 126 4.59 12.54 -0.41
CA THR A 126 4.70 11.45 0.58
C THR A 126 4.24 10.10 0.03
N ARG A 127 3.34 10.09 -0.96
CA ARG A 127 2.84 8.85 -1.60
C ARG A 127 3.69 8.34 -2.75
N SER A 128 4.44 9.22 -3.42
CA SER A 128 5.25 8.87 -4.59
C SER A 128 6.45 8.00 -4.25
N ILE A 129 7.01 8.16 -3.05
CA ILE A 129 8.19 7.41 -2.60
C ILE A 129 7.72 6.17 -1.83
N ASN A 130 8.30 5.00 -2.07
CA ASN A 130 7.99 3.78 -1.31
C ASN A 130 8.59 3.84 0.12
N SER A 131 7.94 3.22 1.10
CA SER A 131 8.46 3.11 2.47
C SER A 131 9.85 2.49 2.55
N LEU A 132 10.19 1.55 1.64
CA LEU A 132 11.53 0.94 1.57
C LEU A 132 12.62 1.98 1.33
N ILE A 133 12.36 2.94 0.44
CA ILE A 133 13.32 4.01 0.13
C ILE A 133 13.50 4.91 1.35
N TRP A 134 12.40 5.27 2.02
CA TRP A 134 12.45 6.03 3.27
C TRP A 134 13.23 5.30 4.36
N ALA A 135 13.00 4.00 4.52
CA ALA A 135 13.71 3.18 5.49
C ALA A 135 15.21 3.17 5.20
N LEU A 136 15.62 2.92 3.96
CA LEU A 136 17.04 2.93 3.58
C LEU A 136 17.70 4.29 3.84
N LEU A 137 17.03 5.40 3.50
CA LEU A 137 17.53 6.75 3.80
C LEU A 137 17.67 6.99 5.30
N LEU A 138 16.65 6.65 6.09
CA LEU A 138 16.65 6.86 7.55
C LEU A 138 17.66 5.96 8.25
N ILE A 139 17.85 4.73 7.78
CA ILE A 139 18.89 3.82 8.27
C ILE A 139 20.28 4.38 7.98
N ALA A 140 20.49 4.99 6.80
CA ALA A 140 21.77 5.62 6.49
C ALA A 140 22.06 6.84 7.38
N ILE A 141 21.03 7.58 7.80
CA ILE A 141 21.19 8.80 8.62
C ILE A 141 21.29 8.48 10.12
N ILE A 142 20.41 7.61 10.63
CA ILE A 142 20.20 7.39 12.09
C ILE A 142 20.73 6.02 12.52
N GLY A 143 20.95 5.10 11.58
CA GLY A 143 21.35 3.72 11.83
C GLY A 143 20.19 2.72 11.76
N PRO A 144 20.51 1.41 11.71
CA PRO A 144 19.50 0.35 11.68
C PRO A 144 18.73 0.29 12.99
N GLY A 145 17.42 0.03 12.91
CA GLY A 145 16.59 -0.13 14.09
C GLY A 145 15.11 0.21 13.88
N VAL A 146 14.34 -0.13 14.92
CA VAL A 146 12.88 0.05 15.00
C VAL A 146 12.46 1.50 14.74
N PHE A 147 13.24 2.46 15.25
CA PHE A 147 12.94 3.88 15.08
C PHE A 147 12.93 4.32 13.61
N ALA A 148 13.90 3.88 12.81
CA ALA A 148 13.93 4.17 11.38
C ALA A 148 12.70 3.59 10.67
N GLY A 149 12.27 2.38 11.05
CA GLY A 149 11.05 1.75 10.54
C GLY A 149 9.78 2.54 10.87
N VAL A 150 9.63 2.98 12.13
CA VAL A 150 8.48 3.79 12.58
C VAL A 150 8.34 5.06 11.74
N ILE A 151 9.43 5.80 11.57
CA ILE A 151 9.42 7.07 10.82
C ILE A 151 9.21 6.83 9.33
N ALA A 152 9.82 5.79 8.75
CA ALA A 152 9.63 5.44 7.34
C ALA A 152 8.15 5.15 7.01
N ILE A 153 7.50 4.32 7.85
CA ILE A 153 6.07 4.03 7.70
C ILE A 153 5.22 5.28 7.94
N ALA A 154 5.55 6.08 8.96
CA ALA A 154 4.80 7.28 9.28
C ALA A 154 4.77 8.24 8.08
N ILE A 155 5.94 8.61 7.54
CA ILE A 155 6.07 9.52 6.40
C ILE A 155 5.27 9.01 5.20
N ARG A 156 5.40 7.72 4.88
CA ARG A 156 4.70 7.11 3.74
C ARG A 156 3.17 7.06 3.94
N SER A 157 2.73 6.90 5.18
CA SER A 157 1.33 6.75 5.54
C SER A 157 0.56 8.08 5.54
N ILE A 158 1.23 9.21 5.83
CA ILE A 158 0.61 10.54 5.91
C ILE A 158 -0.24 10.85 4.69
N GLY A 159 0.33 10.79 3.49
CA GLY A 159 -0.40 11.23 2.28
C GLY A 159 -1.60 10.36 1.94
N PHE A 160 -1.58 9.07 2.29
CA PHE A 160 -2.76 8.23 2.10
C PHE A 160 -3.87 8.54 3.09
N CYS A 161 -3.54 8.63 4.38
CA CYS A 161 -4.52 8.93 5.42
C CYS A 161 -5.11 10.32 5.19
N ALA A 162 -4.25 11.31 4.87
CA ALA A 162 -4.68 12.66 4.58
C ALA A 162 -5.57 12.73 3.33
N LYS A 163 -5.26 11.95 2.28
CA LYS A 163 -6.09 11.88 1.07
C LYS A 163 -7.51 11.40 1.39
N LEU A 164 -7.62 10.22 1.99
CA LEU A 164 -8.93 9.62 2.27
C LEU A 164 -9.71 10.45 3.28
N LEU A 165 -9.03 11.01 4.28
CA LEU A 165 -9.68 11.85 5.27
C LEU A 165 -10.16 13.17 4.66
N TYR A 166 -9.40 13.80 3.75
CA TYR A 166 -9.89 15.02 3.13
C TYR A 166 -11.06 14.74 2.18
N GLU A 167 -11.07 13.62 1.46
CA GLU A 167 -12.21 13.22 0.63
C GLU A 167 -13.47 13.03 1.49
N ALA A 168 -13.33 12.38 2.65
CA ALA A 168 -14.41 12.26 3.62
C ALA A 168 -14.86 13.62 4.19
N ILE A 169 -13.93 14.56 4.39
CA ILE A 169 -14.28 15.93 4.79
C ILE A 169 -15.05 16.64 3.67
N GLU A 170 -14.68 16.49 2.40
CA GLU A 170 -15.40 17.12 1.27
C GLU A 170 -16.81 16.54 1.04
N GLU A 171 -17.08 15.31 1.51
CA GLU A 171 -18.38 14.62 1.35
C GLU A 171 -19.36 14.84 2.52
N ILE A 172 -19.00 15.65 3.52
CA ILE A 172 -19.88 15.94 4.67
C ILE A 172 -21.17 16.66 4.25
N ASN A 173 -22.23 16.50 5.04
CA ASN A 173 -23.47 17.21 4.80
C ASN A 173 -23.36 18.67 5.24
N GLU A 174 -23.32 19.58 4.26
CA GLU A 174 -23.23 21.04 4.48
C GLU A 174 -24.42 21.58 5.28
N THR A 175 -25.63 21.01 5.17
CA THR A 175 -26.81 21.51 5.88
C THR A 175 -26.67 21.37 7.39
N GLN A 176 -25.99 20.32 7.87
CA GLN A 176 -25.73 20.14 9.31
C GLN A 176 -24.71 21.17 9.82
N VAL A 177 -23.74 21.53 8.98
CA VAL A 177 -22.73 22.55 9.30
C VAL A 177 -23.36 23.95 9.35
N GLU A 178 -24.24 24.26 8.40
CA GLU A 178 -25.00 25.51 8.38
C GLU A 178 -25.93 25.65 9.59
N ALA A 179 -26.61 24.57 10.00
CA ALA A 179 -27.48 24.57 11.17
C ALA A 179 -26.73 24.94 12.46
N ILE A 180 -25.52 24.41 12.65
CA ILE A 180 -24.66 24.75 13.81
C ILE A 180 -24.12 26.17 13.68
N THR A 181 -23.80 26.62 12.48
CA THR A 181 -23.35 28.00 12.24
C THR A 181 -24.45 29.00 12.57
N ALA A 182 -25.72 28.67 12.28
CA ALA A 182 -26.88 29.51 12.56
C ALA A 182 -27.14 29.72 14.07
N THR A 183 -26.60 28.87 14.94
CA THR A 183 -26.70 29.06 16.41
C THR A 183 -25.73 30.12 16.94
N GLY A 184 -24.94 30.77 16.08
CA GLY A 184 -23.90 31.73 16.47
C GLY A 184 -22.60 31.08 16.91
N ALA A 185 -22.38 29.81 16.55
CA ALA A 185 -21.16 29.08 16.89
C ALA A 185 -19.91 29.68 16.21
N SER A 186 -18.80 29.76 16.96
CA SER A 186 -17.50 30.15 16.43
C SER A 186 -16.94 29.10 15.45
N ARG A 187 -15.97 29.48 14.60
CA ARG A 187 -15.35 28.57 13.60
C ARG A 187 -14.82 27.26 14.21
N TRP A 188 -14.25 27.33 15.41
CA TRP A 188 -13.74 26.15 16.12
C TRP A 188 -14.87 25.25 16.61
N GLN A 189 -15.99 25.83 17.06
CA GLN A 189 -17.17 25.07 17.46
C GLN A 189 -17.84 24.41 16.26
N VAL A 190 -17.95 25.10 15.12
CA VAL A 190 -18.47 24.53 13.87
C VAL A 190 -17.60 23.35 13.42
N MET A 191 -16.27 23.47 13.51
CA MET A 191 -15.38 22.36 13.15
C MET A 191 -15.52 21.17 14.12
N ALA A 192 -15.51 21.43 15.43
CA ALA A 192 -15.55 20.40 16.47
C ALA A 192 -16.90 19.66 16.55
N TYR A 193 -18.01 20.37 16.33
CA TYR A 193 -19.36 19.81 16.50
C TYR A 193 -20.11 19.58 15.19
N GLY A 194 -19.73 20.25 14.10
CA GLY A 194 -20.35 20.08 12.79
C GLY A 194 -19.59 19.14 11.87
N ILE A 195 -18.26 19.18 11.88
CA ILE A 195 -17.44 18.45 10.89
C ILE A 195 -16.85 17.18 11.49
N VAL A 196 -16.15 17.29 12.63
CA VAL A 196 -15.45 16.17 13.27
C VAL A 196 -16.35 14.96 13.55
N PRO A 197 -17.60 15.11 14.04
CA PRO A 197 -18.46 13.96 14.30
C PRO A 197 -18.86 13.20 13.02
N GLN A 198 -19.06 13.91 11.90
CA GLN A 198 -19.44 13.30 10.61
C GLN A 198 -18.31 12.46 10.03
N ILE A 199 -17.06 12.90 10.19
CA ILE A 199 -15.88 12.20 9.63
C ILE A 199 -15.29 11.14 10.56
N MET A 200 -15.75 11.05 11.82
CA MET A 200 -15.21 10.12 12.82
C MET A 200 -15.30 8.64 12.39
N PRO A 201 -16.41 8.15 11.80
CA PRO A 201 -16.49 6.77 11.32
C PRO A 201 -15.48 6.50 10.20
N ALA A 202 -15.33 7.44 9.27
CA ALA A 202 -14.34 7.36 8.19
C ALA A 202 -12.91 7.36 8.74
N PHE A 203 -12.60 8.24 9.70
CA PHE A 203 -11.30 8.30 10.37
C PHE A 203 -10.95 6.97 11.04
N ALA A 204 -11.88 6.37 11.78
CA ALA A 204 -11.67 5.08 12.43
C ALA A 204 -11.44 3.96 11.41
N GLY A 205 -12.21 3.93 10.32
CA GLY A 205 -12.03 2.99 9.23
C GLY A 205 -10.65 3.11 8.55
N ILE A 206 -10.22 4.35 8.28
CA ILE A 206 -8.90 4.65 7.71
C ILE A 206 -7.78 4.24 8.66
N ALA A 207 -7.90 4.54 9.95
CA ALA A 207 -6.90 4.21 10.97
C ALA A 207 -6.66 2.70 11.06
N VAL A 208 -7.73 1.91 11.17
CA VAL A 208 -7.64 0.45 11.27
C VAL A 208 -7.13 -0.17 9.97
N PHE A 209 -7.62 0.30 8.82
CA PHE A 209 -7.14 -0.17 7.52
C PHE A 209 -5.66 0.14 7.30
N ARG A 210 -5.22 1.33 7.71
CA ARG A 210 -3.82 1.73 7.61
C ARG A 210 -2.94 0.92 8.55
N TRP A 211 -3.38 0.69 9.79
CA TRP A 211 -2.65 -0.12 10.75
C TRP A 211 -2.36 -1.53 10.24
N ASP A 212 -3.37 -2.18 9.65
CA ASP A 212 -3.24 -3.49 9.03
C ASP A 212 -2.23 -3.52 7.87
N ILE A 213 -2.29 -2.51 6.99
CA ILE A 213 -1.29 -2.34 5.91
C ILE A 213 0.12 -2.16 6.49
N ASN A 214 0.24 -1.35 7.54
CA ASN A 214 1.53 -1.05 8.15
C ASN A 214 2.15 -2.26 8.85
N ILE A 215 1.35 -3.21 9.36
CA ILE A 215 1.84 -4.49 9.89
C ILE A 215 2.51 -5.30 8.77
N ARG A 216 1.85 -5.44 7.61
CA ARG A 216 2.44 -6.14 6.46
C ARG A 216 3.70 -5.42 5.95
N GLU A 217 3.63 -4.10 5.82
CA GLU A 217 4.74 -3.28 5.32
C GLU A 217 5.97 -3.34 6.24
N SER A 218 5.76 -3.32 7.57
CA SER A 218 6.85 -3.41 8.55
C SER A 218 7.65 -4.71 8.48
N THR A 219 7.01 -5.82 8.08
CA THR A 219 7.69 -7.11 7.87
C THR A 219 8.68 -7.03 6.69
N VAL A 220 8.30 -6.33 5.61
CA VAL A 220 9.17 -6.13 4.45
C VAL A 220 10.30 -5.15 4.80
N LEU A 221 10.00 -4.07 5.53
CA LEU A 221 11.01 -3.11 5.98
C LEU A 221 12.06 -3.75 6.90
N GLY A 222 11.68 -4.76 7.69
CA GLY A 222 12.63 -5.48 8.53
C GLY A 222 13.76 -6.15 7.73
N LEU A 223 13.48 -6.58 6.49
CA LEU A 223 14.50 -7.19 5.63
C LEU A 223 15.65 -6.23 5.28
N VAL A 224 15.37 -4.93 5.21
CA VAL A 224 16.37 -3.88 4.91
C VAL A 224 17.02 -3.29 6.17
N GLY A 225 16.73 -3.82 7.36
CA GLY A 225 17.35 -3.39 8.61
C GLY A 225 16.49 -2.46 9.48
N ALA A 226 15.19 -2.30 9.16
CA ALA A 226 14.27 -1.50 9.97
C ALA A 226 13.81 -2.18 11.29
N GLY A 227 14.35 -3.37 11.61
CA GLY A 227 14.01 -4.14 12.80
C GLY A 227 12.82 -5.07 12.62
N GLY A 228 12.26 -5.56 13.74
CA GLY A 228 11.10 -6.46 13.72
C GLY A 228 11.41 -7.86 13.17
N ILE A 229 10.33 -8.58 12.82
CA ILE A 229 10.40 -9.97 12.38
C ILE A 229 11.09 -10.14 11.02
N GLY A 230 11.02 -9.12 10.17
CA GLY A 230 11.73 -9.11 8.88
C GLY A 230 13.25 -9.15 9.04
N LEU A 231 13.80 -8.50 10.07
CA LEU A 231 15.25 -8.56 10.34
C LEU A 231 15.67 -10.00 10.69
N GLN A 232 14.85 -10.68 11.49
CA GLN A 232 15.09 -12.07 11.86
C GLN A 232 14.99 -13.02 10.65
N LEU A 233 14.02 -12.78 9.77
CA LEU A 233 13.87 -13.49 8.50
C LEU A 233 15.13 -13.32 7.62
N SER A 234 15.59 -12.09 7.44
CA SER A 234 16.80 -11.78 6.66
C SER A 234 18.04 -12.46 7.24
N SER A 235 18.20 -12.42 8.57
CA SER A 235 19.32 -13.09 9.26
C SER A 235 19.30 -14.61 9.05
N SER A 236 18.14 -15.26 9.18
CA SER A 236 18.02 -16.71 8.95
C SER A 236 18.21 -17.09 7.48
N LEU A 237 17.79 -16.25 6.53
CA LEU A 237 18.03 -16.45 5.10
C LEU A 237 19.53 -16.36 4.77
N ASN A 238 20.25 -15.39 5.34
CA ASN A 238 21.69 -15.22 5.12
C ASN A 238 22.54 -16.40 5.60
N VAL A 239 22.10 -17.11 6.65
CA VAL A 239 22.77 -18.31 7.18
C VAL A 239 22.19 -19.60 6.56
N LEU A 240 21.27 -19.49 5.60
CA LEU A 240 20.58 -20.63 4.96
C LEU A 240 19.91 -21.57 5.98
N ALA A 241 19.43 -21.01 7.09
CA ALA A 241 18.76 -21.74 8.16
C ALA A 241 17.29 -22.01 7.82
N TRP A 242 17.06 -22.82 6.78
CA TRP A 242 15.72 -23.11 6.22
C TRP A 242 14.65 -23.53 7.26
N PRO A 243 14.95 -24.36 8.28
CA PRO A 243 13.97 -24.67 9.33
C PRO A 243 13.55 -23.48 10.20
N GLN A 244 14.41 -22.45 10.34
CA GLN A 244 14.06 -21.21 11.03
C GLN A 244 13.24 -20.31 10.11
N VAL A 245 13.64 -20.19 8.84
CA VAL A 245 12.93 -19.42 7.83
C VAL A 245 11.47 -19.89 7.71
N SER A 246 11.24 -21.20 7.64
CA SER A 246 9.88 -21.76 7.55
C SER A 246 9.01 -21.42 8.76
N LEU A 247 9.56 -21.49 9.98
CA LEU A 247 8.86 -21.07 11.18
C LEU A 247 8.54 -19.56 11.15
N ILE A 248 9.51 -18.72 10.80
CA ILE A 248 9.32 -17.27 10.73
C ILE A 248 8.23 -16.92 9.72
N LEU A 249 8.21 -17.57 8.55
CA LEU A 249 7.16 -17.37 7.55
C LEU A 249 5.78 -17.79 8.06
N LEU A 250 5.67 -18.92 8.77
CA LEU A 250 4.42 -19.34 9.40
C LEU A 250 3.93 -18.33 10.45
N VAL A 251 4.85 -17.79 11.25
CA VAL A 251 4.53 -16.77 12.25
C VAL A 251 4.11 -15.46 11.62
N ILE A 252 4.78 -15.01 10.55
CA ILE A 252 4.36 -13.84 9.77
C ILE A 252 2.96 -14.05 9.22
N LEU A 253 2.69 -15.20 8.59
CA LEU A 253 1.37 -15.53 8.05
C LEU A 253 0.29 -15.49 9.14
N ALA A 254 0.54 -16.13 10.29
CA ALA A 254 -0.36 -16.11 11.42
C ALA A 254 -0.60 -14.69 11.95
N ALA A 255 0.46 -13.88 12.09
CA ALA A 255 0.37 -12.50 12.55
C ALA A 255 -0.46 -11.62 11.60
N VAL A 256 -0.29 -11.77 10.28
CA VAL A 256 -1.07 -11.04 9.27
C VAL A 256 -2.54 -11.46 9.31
N VAL A 257 -2.84 -12.76 9.34
CA VAL A 257 -4.22 -13.25 9.42
C VAL A 257 -4.92 -12.77 10.71
N ILE A 258 -4.22 -12.80 11.85
CA ILE A 258 -4.75 -12.28 13.12
C ILE A 258 -4.99 -10.77 13.04
N SER A 259 -4.03 -10.00 12.49
CA SER A 259 -4.17 -8.55 12.27
C SER A 259 -5.39 -8.21 11.41
N GLU A 260 -5.58 -8.93 10.31
CA GLU A 260 -6.70 -8.74 9.39
C GLU A 260 -8.03 -9.05 10.10
N TRP A 261 -8.09 -10.15 10.86
CA TRP A 261 -9.27 -10.53 11.62
C TRP A 261 -9.63 -9.49 12.70
N VAL A 262 -8.65 -9.02 13.48
CA VAL A 262 -8.85 -7.96 14.48
C VAL A 262 -9.33 -6.69 13.78
N SER A 263 -8.69 -6.31 12.68
CA SER A 263 -9.02 -5.11 11.91
C SER A 263 -10.43 -5.18 11.31
N ALA A 264 -10.88 -6.36 10.87
CA ALA A 264 -12.24 -6.57 10.37
C ALA A 264 -13.26 -6.47 11.51
N LYS A 265 -12.97 -7.08 12.66
CA LYS A 265 -13.87 -7.07 13.83
C LYS A 265 -14.05 -5.66 14.40
N VAL A 266 -12.96 -4.89 14.51
CA VAL A 266 -13.00 -3.50 14.99
C VAL A 266 -13.79 -2.62 14.02
N ARG A 267 -13.57 -2.76 12.71
CA ARG A 267 -14.32 -2.00 11.70
C ARG A 267 -15.83 -2.29 11.75
N GLY A 268 -16.23 -3.56 11.86
CA GLY A 268 -17.64 -3.94 11.97
C GLY A 268 -18.31 -3.62 13.30
N ALA A 269 -17.58 -3.13 14.30
CA ALA A 269 -18.14 -2.64 15.56
C ALA A 269 -18.30 -1.11 15.60
N ILE A 270 -17.56 -0.39 14.76
CA ILE A 270 -17.53 1.08 14.71
C ILE A 270 -18.43 1.63 13.60
N ILE A 271 -18.55 0.90 12.49
CA ILE A 271 -19.35 1.22 11.30
C ILE A 271 -20.62 0.36 11.31
#